data_AF-H0WVE1-F1
#
_entry.id   AF-H0WVE1-F1
#
_cell.length_a   1.000
_cell.length_b   1.000
_cell.length_c   1.000
_cell.angle_alpha   90.00
_cell.angle_beta   90.00
_cell.angle_gamma   90.00
#
_symmetry.space_group_name_H-M   'P 1'
#
loop_
_entity.id
_entity.type
_entity.pdbx_description
1 polymer ?
#
loop_
_entity_poly.entity_id
_entity_poly.type
_entity_poly.pdbx_seq_one_letter_code
_entity_poly.pdbx_strand_id
1 'polypeptide(L)'
;MFPFMLFSTLFSSTFTEPGKQYWVCNSSDASISYTYCDHMEYPISINVDPCIRLTGTKGYLHIFYIPRRDIQKLYFNLYISVNSMKLPKRKEVICRGSDDSYSFCRALKGETVNATISFSFKGIRFSKGRYRCIAEAIAGSNEEMLFCLNFTIIHHPNLI
;
A
#
# COMPACT_ATOMS: atom_id res chain seq x y z
N MET A 1 -36.96 35.38 33.53
CA MET A 1 -35.60 35.80 33.12
C MET A 1 -34.63 34.89 33.87
N PHE A 2 -33.79 34.02 33.31
CA PHE A 2 -33.40 33.71 31.95
C PHE A 2 -32.76 32.29 32.03
N PRO A 3 -33.29 31.26 31.36
CA PRO A 3 -32.82 29.89 31.51
C PRO A 3 -31.90 29.52 30.34
N PHE A 4 -30.62 29.86 30.35
CA PHE A 4 -29.70 29.43 29.26
C PHE A 4 -28.24 29.56 29.68
N MET A 5 -27.66 28.58 30.39
CA MET A 5 -26.19 28.48 30.54
C MET A 5 -25.72 27.03 30.81
N LEU A 6 -26.37 26.01 30.26
CA LEU A 6 -25.89 24.62 30.41
C LEU A 6 -26.08 23.83 29.11
N PHE A 7 -25.34 24.18 28.05
CA PHE A 7 -25.23 23.28 26.89
C PHE A 7 -23.99 23.50 25.99
N SER A 8 -22.81 23.79 26.56
CA SER A 8 -21.62 24.06 25.72
C SER A 8 -20.40 23.16 25.96
N THR A 9 -20.52 22.08 26.75
CA THR A 9 -19.35 21.19 27.02
C THR A 9 -19.44 19.79 26.42
N LEU A 10 -20.45 19.50 25.57
CA LEU A 10 -20.63 18.15 25.00
C LEU A 10 -20.05 17.94 23.59
N PHE A 11 -19.41 18.93 22.99
CA PHE A 11 -18.65 18.71 21.75
C PHE A 11 -17.19 18.40 22.09
N SER A 12 -16.96 17.19 22.63
CA SER A 12 -15.66 16.56 22.46
C SER A 12 -15.47 16.37 20.98
N SER A 13 -14.67 17.25 20.36
CA SER A 13 -14.21 17.08 19.01
C SER A 13 -13.50 15.73 18.94
N THR A 14 -14.18 14.72 18.40
CA THR A 14 -13.55 13.47 17.99
C THR A 14 -12.69 13.78 16.78
N PHE A 15 -11.58 14.49 16.98
CA PHE A 15 -10.50 14.54 16.02
C PHE A 15 -9.96 13.12 15.97
N THR A 16 -10.41 12.35 14.99
CA THR A 16 -9.78 11.10 14.61
C THR A 16 -8.31 11.43 14.36
N GLU A 17 -7.40 10.84 15.16
CA GLU A 17 -5.97 11.06 14.96
C GLU A 17 -5.62 10.76 13.50
N PRO A 18 -4.91 11.66 12.81
CA PRO A 18 -4.50 11.41 11.44
C PRO A 18 -3.64 10.15 11.41
N GLY A 19 -4.09 9.13 10.66
CA GLY A 19 -3.41 7.84 10.56
C GLY A 19 -1.93 8.02 10.21
N LYS A 20 -1.07 7.21 10.86
CA LYS A 20 0.39 7.32 10.73
C LYS A 20 0.81 7.11 9.28
N GLN A 21 1.52 8.09 8.71
CA GLN A 21 2.07 8.03 7.36
C GLN A 21 3.47 7.40 7.40
N TYR A 22 3.69 6.40 6.55
CA TYR A 22 4.95 5.69 6.40
C TYR A 22 5.62 6.09 5.09
N TRP A 23 6.83 6.61 5.17
CA TRP A 23 7.65 6.95 4.01
C TRP A 23 8.34 5.71 3.46
N VAL A 24 8.27 5.51 2.14
CA VAL A 24 8.96 4.40 1.46
C VAL A 24 10.29 4.89 0.91
N CYS A 25 10.25 5.81 -0.04
CA CYS A 25 11.44 6.35 -0.70
C CYS A 25 11.10 7.61 -1.52
N ASN A 26 12.15 8.34 -1.93
CA ASN A 26 12.07 9.42 -2.90
C ASN A 26 12.98 9.11 -4.10
N SER A 27 12.52 9.47 -5.29
CA SER A 27 13.28 9.45 -6.53
C SER A 27 13.41 10.86 -7.08
N SER A 28 14.01 11.01 -8.27
CA SER A 28 14.16 12.30 -8.94
C SER A 28 12.84 12.90 -9.41
N ASP A 29 11.79 12.09 -9.62
CA ASP A 29 10.50 12.55 -10.14
C ASP A 29 9.31 12.11 -9.27
N ALA A 30 9.51 11.31 -8.21
CA ALA A 30 8.41 10.80 -7.40
C ALA A 30 8.74 10.67 -5.91
N SER A 31 7.72 10.91 -5.08
CA SER A 31 7.74 10.66 -3.64
C SER A 31 6.69 9.62 -3.27
N ILE A 32 7.09 8.57 -2.55
CA ILE A 32 6.23 7.41 -2.27
C ILE A 32 6.08 7.22 -0.76
N SER A 33 4.82 7.12 -0.32
CA SER A 33 4.46 6.83 1.07
C SER A 33 3.19 5.97 1.10
N TYR A 34 2.86 5.42 2.27
CA TYR A 34 1.60 4.71 2.48
C TYR A 34 1.01 4.95 3.86
N THR A 35 -0.27 4.66 3.99
CA THR A 35 -0.98 4.50 5.26
C THR A 35 -1.66 3.13 5.27
N TYR A 36 -2.00 2.59 6.43
CA TYR A 36 -2.92 1.45 6.47
C TYR A 36 -4.34 1.92 6.11
N CYS A 37 -5.11 1.02 5.50
CA CYS A 37 -6.54 1.20 5.24
C CYS A 37 -7.39 0.09 5.86
N ASP A 38 -6.77 -0.78 6.64
CA ASP A 38 -7.42 -1.82 7.44
C ASP A 38 -7.59 -1.33 8.88
N HIS A 39 -8.52 -1.95 9.61
CA HIS A 39 -8.74 -1.70 11.04
C HIS A 39 -7.58 -2.22 11.91
N MET A 40 -6.83 -3.22 11.42
CA MET A 40 -5.66 -3.76 12.10
C MET A 40 -4.36 -3.42 11.36
N GLU A 41 -3.49 -2.66 12.02
CA GLU A 41 -2.18 -2.26 11.48
C GLU A 41 -1.10 -3.29 11.86
N TYR A 42 -0.88 -4.28 11.01
CA TYR A 42 0.24 -5.22 11.19
C TYR A 42 1.52 -4.66 10.57
N PRO A 43 2.66 -4.73 11.29
CA PRO A 43 3.90 -4.15 10.81
C PRO A 43 4.37 -4.86 9.54
N ILE A 44 4.51 -4.07 8.47
CA ILE A 44 5.18 -4.44 7.23
C ILE A 44 6.30 -3.45 6.95
N SER A 45 7.47 -3.95 6.56
CA SER A 45 8.55 -3.12 6.05
C SER A 45 8.62 -3.25 4.54
N ILE A 46 8.61 -2.12 3.85
CA ILE A 46 8.64 -2.03 2.39
C ILE A 46 9.77 -1.07 2.04
N ASN A 47 10.78 -1.57 1.34
CA ASN A 47 11.86 -0.75 0.80
C ASN A 47 12.03 -1.01 -0.69
N VAL A 48 12.37 0.03 -1.44
CA VAL A 48 12.52 -0.03 -2.91
C VAL A 48 13.86 0.57 -3.29
N ASP A 49 14.69 -0.21 -3.96
CA ASP A 49 16.03 0.20 -4.38
C ASP A 49 16.33 -0.13 -5.85
N PRO A 50 16.56 0.87 -6.73
CA PRO A 50 16.37 2.29 -6.49
C PRO A 50 14.88 2.65 -6.38
N CYS A 51 14.59 3.80 -5.77
CA CYS A 51 13.22 4.31 -5.69
C CYS A 51 12.61 4.49 -7.09
N ILE A 52 11.32 4.17 -7.23
CA ILE A 52 10.61 4.20 -8.53
C ILE A 52 10.61 5.62 -9.10
N ARG A 53 11.06 5.73 -10.35
CA ARG A 53 10.83 6.89 -11.21
C ARG A 53 9.62 6.65 -12.09
N LEU A 54 8.73 7.64 -12.19
CA LEU A 54 7.51 7.53 -13.00
C LEU A 54 7.82 7.55 -14.51
N THR A 55 9.00 8.04 -14.87
CA THR A 55 9.62 7.91 -16.21
C THR A 55 10.08 6.49 -16.56
N GLY A 56 10.24 5.61 -15.57
CA GLY A 56 10.65 4.22 -15.74
C GLY A 56 11.83 3.86 -14.85
N THR A 57 11.79 2.68 -14.23
CA THR A 57 12.83 2.19 -13.30
C THR A 57 12.83 0.68 -13.23
N LYS A 58 14.02 0.10 -13.11
CA LYS A 58 14.22 -1.29 -12.72
C LYS A 58 14.92 -1.31 -11.38
N GLY A 59 14.58 -2.26 -10.53
CA GLY A 59 15.12 -2.33 -9.18
C GLY A 59 14.63 -3.54 -8.42
N TYR A 60 14.80 -3.46 -7.11
CA TYR A 60 14.42 -4.48 -6.15
C TYR A 60 13.44 -3.92 -5.13
N LEU A 61 12.43 -4.70 -4.84
CA LEU A 61 11.46 -4.49 -3.77
C LEU A 61 11.82 -5.45 -2.64
N HIS A 62 12.19 -4.89 -1.49
CA HIS A 62 12.45 -5.64 -0.27
C HIS A 62 11.23 -5.58 0.63
N ILE A 63 10.75 -6.75 1.04
CA ILE A 63 9.59 -6.89 1.92
C ILE A 63 10.00 -7.71 3.13
N PHE A 64 9.71 -7.17 4.31
CA PHE A 64 9.72 -7.93 5.56
C PHE A 64 8.31 -7.92 6.17
N TYR A 65 7.74 -9.11 6.35
CA TYR A 65 6.38 -9.28 6.84
C TYR A 65 6.21 -10.63 7.56
N ILE A 66 5.34 -10.69 8.56
CA ILE A 66 4.93 -11.94 9.23
C ILE A 66 3.43 -12.12 8.97
N PRO A 67 3.02 -13.03 8.07
CA PRO A 67 1.64 -13.17 7.65
C PRO A 67 0.80 -13.82 8.74
N ARG A 68 -0.45 -13.37 8.85
CA ARG A 68 -1.41 -13.91 9.83
C ARG A 68 -2.16 -15.15 9.32
N ARG A 69 -1.95 -15.51 8.05
CA ARG A 69 -2.52 -16.64 7.33
C ARG A 69 -1.50 -17.19 6.33
N ASP A 70 -1.78 -18.38 5.81
CA ASP A 70 -0.94 -19.00 4.79
C ASP A 70 -1.06 -18.22 3.47
N ILE A 71 0.09 -17.91 2.85
CA ILE A 71 0.14 -17.04 1.66
C ILE A 71 0.31 -17.79 0.34
N GLN A 72 0.06 -19.10 0.35
CA GLN A 72 0.14 -19.99 -0.84
C GLN A 72 -0.76 -19.56 -2.00
N LYS A 73 -1.83 -18.82 -1.70
CA LYS A 73 -2.78 -18.28 -2.70
C LYS A 73 -2.94 -16.77 -2.54
N LEU A 74 -1.83 -16.04 -2.60
CA LEU A 74 -1.79 -14.58 -2.50
C LEU A 74 -2.17 -13.90 -3.81
N TYR A 75 -3.10 -12.95 -3.74
CA TYR A 75 -3.36 -11.98 -4.80
C TYR A 75 -3.63 -10.59 -4.22
N PHE A 76 -3.47 -9.58 -5.06
CA PHE A 76 -3.78 -8.20 -4.75
C PHE A 76 -4.97 -7.69 -5.54
N ASN A 77 -5.90 -7.03 -4.87
CA ASN A 77 -6.81 -6.11 -5.54
C ASN A 77 -6.19 -4.71 -5.51
N LEU A 78 -6.06 -4.10 -6.68
CA LEU A 78 -5.51 -2.75 -6.85
C LEU A 78 -6.61 -1.78 -7.27
N TYR A 79 -6.82 -0.74 -6.47
CA TYR A 79 -7.71 0.37 -6.77
C TYR A 79 -6.86 1.62 -6.96
N ILE A 80 -6.65 1.97 -8.23
CA ILE A 80 -5.79 3.08 -8.62
C ILE A 80 -6.67 4.29 -8.89
N SER A 81 -6.29 5.44 -8.35
CA SER A 81 -6.86 6.73 -8.73
C SER A 81 -5.78 7.72 -9.13
N VAL A 82 -6.03 8.41 -10.24
CA VAL A 82 -5.15 9.43 -10.82
C VAL A 82 -5.89 10.75 -10.80
N ASN A 83 -5.40 11.75 -10.07
CA ASN A 83 -6.06 13.07 -10.00
C ASN A 83 -7.58 12.98 -9.75
N SER A 84 -7.98 12.13 -8.79
CA SER A 84 -9.38 11.82 -8.42
C SER A 84 -10.18 10.95 -9.41
N MET A 85 -9.66 10.64 -10.59
CA MET A 85 -10.26 9.66 -11.50
C MET A 85 -9.93 8.24 -11.04
N LYS A 86 -10.95 7.43 -10.75
CA LYS A 86 -10.81 6.02 -10.36
C LYS A 86 -10.67 5.15 -11.61
N LEU A 87 -9.64 4.31 -11.64
CA LEU A 87 -9.48 3.28 -12.66
C LEU A 87 -10.23 2.00 -12.27
N PRO A 88 -10.58 1.13 -13.24
CA PRO A 88 -11.13 -0.18 -12.94
C PRO A 88 -10.23 -0.99 -12.02
N LYS A 89 -10.84 -1.72 -11.09
CA LYS A 89 -10.16 -2.65 -10.19
C LYS A 89 -9.30 -3.63 -10.99
N ARG A 90 -8.04 -3.82 -10.59
CA ARG A 90 -7.16 -4.85 -11.14
C ARG A 90 -6.91 -5.93 -10.10
N LYS A 91 -6.94 -7.19 -10.51
CA LYS A 91 -6.58 -8.35 -9.68
C LYS A 91 -5.25 -8.89 -10.16
N GLU A 92 -4.23 -8.79 -9.34
CA GLU A 92 -2.88 -9.28 -9.64
C GLU A 92 -2.59 -10.51 -8.77
N VAL A 93 -2.46 -11.68 -9.40
CA VAL A 93 -2.19 -12.94 -8.69
C VAL A 93 -0.67 -13.10 -8.53
N ILE A 94 -0.21 -13.26 -7.29
CA ILE A 94 1.23 -13.37 -6.95
C ILE A 94 1.62 -14.82 -6.68
N CYS A 95 0.77 -15.56 -5.99
CA CYS A 95 0.96 -16.98 -5.70
C CYS A 95 -0.28 -17.75 -6.13
N ARG A 96 -0.09 -18.75 -6.99
CA ARG A 96 -1.10 -19.72 -7.44
C ARG A 96 -1.05 -21.02 -6.61
N GLY A 97 0.04 -21.25 -5.88
CA GLY A 97 0.27 -22.39 -5.01
C GLY A 97 1.65 -22.36 -4.36
N SER A 98 2.05 -23.46 -3.73
CA SER A 98 3.35 -23.61 -3.06
C SER A 98 4.55 -23.69 -4.02
N ASP A 99 4.34 -24.11 -5.27
CA ASP A 99 5.41 -24.29 -6.27
C ASP A 99 5.48 -23.15 -7.29
N ASP A 100 5.15 -21.94 -6.85
CA ASP A 100 5.18 -20.75 -7.71
C ASP A 100 6.57 -20.11 -7.79
N SER A 101 6.71 -19.10 -8.65
CA SER A 101 7.98 -18.42 -8.95
C SER A 101 8.65 -17.77 -7.74
N TYR A 102 7.87 -17.40 -6.73
CA TYR A 102 8.38 -16.75 -5.52
C TYR A 102 8.46 -17.74 -4.37
N SER A 103 9.64 -17.88 -3.78
CA SER A 103 9.88 -18.79 -2.65
C SER A 103 8.99 -18.47 -1.44
N PHE A 104 8.64 -17.20 -1.23
CA PHE A 104 7.74 -16.79 -0.14
C PHE A 104 6.32 -17.32 -0.28
N CYS A 105 5.89 -17.80 -1.45
CA CYS A 105 4.56 -18.41 -1.62
C CYS A 105 4.39 -19.67 -0.75
N ARG A 106 5.47 -20.28 -0.26
CA ARG A 106 5.41 -21.41 0.67
C ARG A 106 5.16 -21.00 2.12
N ALA A 107 5.30 -19.71 2.45
CA ALA A 107 5.23 -19.25 3.82
C ALA A 107 3.85 -19.50 4.44
N LEU A 108 3.87 -20.08 5.63
CA LEU A 108 2.70 -20.35 6.46
C LEU A 108 2.45 -19.20 7.43
N LYS A 109 1.27 -19.23 8.05
CA LYS A 109 0.91 -18.32 9.13
C LYS A 109 2.02 -18.28 10.20
N GLY A 110 2.48 -17.06 10.49
CA GLY A 110 3.48 -16.79 11.54
C GLY A 110 4.93 -16.95 11.09
N GLU A 111 5.19 -17.41 9.88
CA GLU A 111 6.55 -17.52 9.36
C GLU A 111 7.07 -16.17 8.85
N THR A 112 8.37 -15.92 9.02
CA THR A 112 8.97 -14.67 8.56
C THR A 112 9.14 -14.67 7.04
N VAL A 113 8.46 -13.75 6.36
CA VAL A 113 8.71 -13.43 4.95
C VAL A 113 9.75 -12.33 4.89
N ASN A 114 10.96 -12.67 4.46
CA ASN A 114 12.02 -11.72 4.10
C ASN A 114 12.38 -11.95 2.63
N ALA A 115 11.80 -11.15 1.74
CA ALA A 115 11.86 -11.37 0.30
C ALA A 115 12.43 -10.17 -0.43
N THR A 116 13.19 -10.44 -1.49
CA THR A 116 13.66 -9.44 -2.45
C THR A 116 13.12 -9.80 -3.82
N ILE A 117 12.35 -8.90 -4.42
CA ILE A 117 11.62 -9.11 -5.67
C ILE A 117 12.15 -8.13 -6.70
N SER A 118 12.67 -8.61 -7.82
CA SER A 118 13.05 -7.72 -8.93
C SER A 118 11.80 -7.17 -9.62
N PHE A 119 11.84 -5.90 -9.99
CA PHE A 119 10.77 -5.24 -10.75
C PHE A 119 11.32 -4.46 -11.94
N SER A 120 10.46 -4.28 -12.95
CA SER A 120 10.75 -3.45 -14.11
C SER A 120 9.51 -2.64 -14.48
N PHE A 121 9.51 -1.38 -14.10
CA PHE A 121 8.48 -0.42 -14.45
C PHE A 121 8.90 0.36 -15.70
N LYS A 122 8.14 0.21 -16.80
CA LYS A 122 8.48 0.79 -18.11
C LYS A 122 8.26 2.30 -18.23
N GLY A 123 7.72 2.93 -17.18
CA GLY A 123 7.25 4.31 -17.30
C GLY A 123 5.91 4.38 -18.02
N ILE A 124 5.04 5.26 -17.55
CA ILE A 124 3.89 5.73 -18.32
C ILE A 124 4.03 7.24 -18.30
N ARG A 125 3.63 7.94 -19.37
CA ARG A 125 3.53 9.41 -19.37
C ARG A 125 2.42 9.84 -18.41
N PHE A 126 2.74 9.80 -17.12
CA PHE A 126 1.87 10.16 -16.04
C PHE A 126 1.79 11.67 -15.97
N SER A 127 0.57 12.21 -15.89
CA SER A 127 0.37 13.64 -15.61
C SER A 127 1.05 14.02 -14.29
N LYS A 128 1.42 15.29 -14.14
CA LYS A 128 1.75 15.80 -12.81
C LYS A 128 0.56 15.59 -11.87
N GLY A 129 0.84 15.29 -10.60
CA GLY A 129 -0.21 15.26 -9.58
C GLY A 129 -0.04 14.14 -8.56
N ARG A 130 -1.15 13.88 -7.86
CA ARG A 130 -1.22 12.89 -6.79
C ARG A 130 -1.90 11.62 -7.29
N TYR A 131 -1.17 10.53 -7.16
CA TYR A 131 -1.62 9.18 -7.44
C TYR A 131 -1.91 8.50 -6.11
N ARG A 132 -2.99 7.73 -6.09
CA ARG A 132 -3.34 6.89 -4.95
C ARG A 132 -3.57 5.46 -5.43
N CYS A 133 -2.97 4.50 -4.75
CA CYS A 133 -3.15 3.08 -5.04
C CYS A 133 -3.49 2.36 -3.74
N ILE A 134 -4.71 1.86 -3.64
CA ILE A 134 -5.10 0.97 -2.54
C ILE A 134 -4.78 -0.45 -2.98
N ALA A 135 -3.92 -1.12 -2.23
CA ALA A 135 -3.54 -2.51 -2.41
C ALA A 135 -4.11 -3.35 -1.26
N GLU A 136 -5.10 -4.18 -1.57
CA GLU A 136 -5.65 -5.19 -0.65
C GLU A 136 -4.92 -6.50 -0.91
N ALA A 137 -4.15 -6.98 0.06
CA ALA A 137 -3.55 -8.31 0.02
C ALA A 137 -4.58 -9.33 0.53
N ILE A 138 -4.89 -10.34 -0.28
CA ILE A 138 -5.84 -11.38 0.08
C ILE A 138 -5.18 -12.75 -0.10
N ALA A 139 -5.33 -13.61 0.90
CA ALA A 139 -4.81 -14.97 0.85
C ALA A 139 -5.66 -15.96 1.66
N GLY A 140 -5.29 -17.24 1.55
CA GLY A 140 -6.00 -18.34 2.18
C GLY A 140 -7.17 -18.86 1.35
N SER A 141 -7.69 -20.03 1.73
CA SER A 141 -8.83 -20.67 1.06
C SER A 141 -10.14 -19.90 1.18
N ASN A 142 -10.25 -19.07 2.22
CA ASN A 142 -11.46 -18.33 2.57
C ASN A 142 -11.42 -16.88 2.08
N GLU A 143 -10.46 -16.53 1.22
CA GLU A 143 -10.27 -15.16 0.68
C GLU A 143 -10.19 -14.08 1.77
N GLU A 144 -9.40 -14.34 2.82
CA GLU A 144 -9.25 -13.40 3.92
C GLU A 144 -8.23 -12.29 3.58
N MET A 145 -8.57 -11.05 3.95
CA MET A 145 -7.66 -9.92 3.81
C MET A 145 -6.50 -10.05 4.82
N LEU A 146 -5.27 -10.02 4.31
CA LEU A 146 -4.05 -10.02 5.12
C LEU A 146 -3.71 -8.63 5.64
N PHE A 147 -3.81 -7.64 4.76
CA PHE A 147 -3.59 -6.23 5.03
C PHE A 147 -4.14 -5.36 3.90
N CYS A 148 -4.40 -4.08 4.20
CA CYS A 148 -4.72 -3.05 3.23
C CYS A 148 -3.73 -1.90 3.36
N LEU A 149 -3.05 -1.57 2.26
CA LEU A 149 -2.16 -0.41 2.19
C LEU A 149 -2.65 0.61 1.17
N ASN A 150 -2.68 1.86 1.59
CA ASN A 150 -3.05 2.99 0.78
C ASN A 150 -1.81 3.80 0.41
N PHE A 151 -1.22 3.51 -0.75
CA PHE A 151 -0.06 4.21 -1.26
C PHE A 151 -0.45 5.58 -1.81
N THR A 152 0.29 6.61 -1.42
CA THR A 152 0.30 7.92 -2.05
C THR A 152 1.62 8.10 -2.80
N ILE A 153 1.52 8.35 -4.10
CA ILE A 153 2.65 8.68 -4.96
C ILE A 153 2.46 10.10 -5.47
N ILE A 154 3.40 10.98 -5.19
CA ILE A 154 3.38 12.36 -5.67
C ILE A 154 4.38 12.46 -6.82
N HIS A 155 3.87 12.81 -8.01
CA HIS A 155 4.70 13.01 -9.20
C HIS A 155 5.13 14.48 -9.30
N HIS A 156 6.43 14.70 -9.20
CA HIS A 156 7.10 15.97 -9.41
C HIS A 156 7.93 15.85 -10.69
N PRO A 157 7.32 16.00 -11.88
CA PRO A 157 8.09 15.95 -13.12
C PRO A 157 9.15 17.05 -13.06
N ASN A 158 10.42 16.67 -13.27
CA ASN A 158 11.49 17.64 -13.39
C ASN A 158 11.17 18.56 -14.57
N LEU A 159 11.04 19.85 -14.28
CA LEU A 159 11.08 20.92 -15.28
C LEU A 159 12.53 20.99 -15.75
N ILE A 160 12.87 20.22 -16.78
CA ILE A 160 14.07 20.47 -17.60
C ILE A 160 13.58 21.18 -18.85
#